data_AF-A0A4R1JSW6-F1
#
_entry.id   AF-A0A4R1JSW6-F1
#
_cell.length_a   1.000
_cell.length_b   1.000
_cell.length_c   1.000
_cell.angle_alpha   90.00
_cell.angle_beta   90.00
_cell.angle_gamma   90.00
#
_symmetry.space_group_name_H-M   'P 1'
#
loop_
_entity.id
_entity.type
_entity.pdbx_description
1 polymer ?
#
loop_
_entity_poly.entity_id
_entity_poly.type
_entity_poly.pdbx_seq_one_letter_code
_entity_poly.pdbx_strand_id
1 'polypeptide(L)'
;MKVFLLSIILLLSFQIKAQDISEINKVLEISDTLEFQKEIRIYKDYSIADRITVLRMYDEGKNNWIVTIYYYSKTLKQVTKINEIRFPKENIGKLKPKDGNLIWLNLLLTNVEFLPSMTSIQYKFEKPFIDIEKGEQIIVKKKLLVIDGLGYQVFVQNGKLKNSFSFNSPEAYLKRYPKVDELISYNELLSIIKEEFSL
;
A
#
# COMPACT_ATOMS: atom_id res chain seq x y z
N MET A 1 20.19 21.50 24.84
CA MET A 1 18.72 21.65 24.70
C MET A 1 18.24 21.82 23.26
N LYS A 2 18.85 22.65 22.41
CA LYS A 2 18.38 22.86 21.02
C LYS A 2 18.41 21.59 20.13
N VAL A 3 19.39 20.69 20.34
CA VAL A 3 19.50 19.42 19.60
C VAL A 3 18.44 18.40 20.01
N PHE A 4 18.01 18.40 21.28
CA PHE A 4 16.95 17.52 21.79
C PHE A 4 15.55 17.92 21.31
N LEU A 5 15.32 19.22 21.10
CA LEU A 5 14.04 19.70 20.56
C LEU A 5 13.85 19.28 19.09
N LEU A 6 14.94 19.26 18.31
CA LEU A 6 14.90 18.84 16.90
C LEU A 6 14.59 17.35 16.75
N SER A 7 15.09 16.50 17.66
CA SER A 7 14.80 15.05 17.66
C SER A 7 13.36 14.75 18.09
N ILE A 8 12.75 15.55 18.97
CA ILE A 8 11.33 15.42 19.36
C ILE A 8 10.39 15.79 18.18
N ILE A 9 10.74 16.81 17.39
CA ILE A 9 9.94 17.25 16.23
C ILE A 9 9.99 16.20 15.10
N LEU A 10 11.13 15.53 14.88
CA LEU A 10 11.23 14.47 13.88
C LEU A 10 10.34 13.25 14.25
N LEU A 11 10.26 12.90 15.54
CA LEU A 11 9.46 11.77 16.02
C LEU A 11 7.95 12.00 15.89
N LEU A 12 7.47 13.24 16.04
CA LEU A 12 6.05 13.59 15.93
C LEU A 12 5.49 13.41 14.51
N SER A 13 6.31 13.61 13.47
CA SER A 13 5.85 13.55 12.07
C SER A 13 5.50 12.13 11.59
N PHE A 14 6.07 11.09 12.19
CA PHE A 14 5.77 9.69 11.87
C PHE A 14 4.54 9.14 12.59
N GLN A 15 4.11 9.77 13.70
CA GLN A 15 3.01 9.25 14.52
C GLN A 15 1.63 9.47 13.88
N ILE A 16 1.46 10.52 13.08
CA ILE A 16 0.13 10.93 12.56
C ILE A 16 -0.46 9.87 11.64
N LYS A 17 0.33 9.25 10.75
CA LYS A 17 -0.15 8.19 9.84
C LYS A 17 -0.31 6.83 10.51
N ALA A 18 0.47 6.55 11.55
CA ALA A 18 0.31 5.31 12.31
C ALA A 18 -0.98 5.35 13.15
N GLN A 19 -1.38 6.54 13.60
CA GLN A 19 -2.55 6.74 14.44
C GLN A 19 -3.87 6.40 13.73
N ASP A 20 -4.09 6.84 12.48
CA ASP A 20 -5.37 6.50 11.81
C ASP A 20 -5.45 5.01 11.45
N ILE A 21 -4.32 4.36 11.11
CA ILE A 21 -4.30 2.91 10.84
C ILE A 21 -4.64 2.11 12.09
N SER A 22 -4.12 2.51 13.25
CA SER A 22 -4.43 1.87 14.53
C SER A 22 -5.90 2.05 14.90
N GLU A 23 -6.48 3.23 14.66
CA GLU A 23 -7.91 3.46 14.87
C GLU A 23 -8.77 2.57 13.96
N ILE A 24 -8.41 2.45 12.67
CA ILE A 24 -9.09 1.56 11.74
C ILE A 24 -8.96 0.10 12.22
N ASN A 25 -7.74 -0.37 12.51
CA ASN A 25 -7.48 -1.74 12.94
C ASN A 25 -8.27 -2.13 14.18
N LYS A 26 -8.38 -1.21 15.14
CA LYS A 26 -9.21 -1.39 16.34
C LYS A 26 -10.68 -1.62 15.98
N VAL A 27 -11.23 -0.87 15.03
CA VAL A 27 -12.61 -1.04 14.55
C VAL A 27 -12.77 -2.33 13.73
N LEU A 28 -11.73 -2.74 12.99
CA LEU A 28 -11.70 -4.00 12.24
C LEU A 28 -11.45 -5.23 13.15
N GLU A 29 -11.17 -5.01 14.43
CA GLU A 29 -10.78 -6.05 15.41
C GLU A 29 -9.55 -6.87 14.94
N ILE A 30 -8.57 -6.19 14.32
CA ILE A 30 -7.30 -6.80 13.90
C ILE A 30 -6.12 -6.15 14.63
N SER A 31 -5.06 -6.91 14.85
CA SER A 31 -3.82 -6.41 15.48
C SER A 31 -3.15 -5.32 14.65
N ASP A 32 -2.46 -4.36 15.28
CA ASP A 32 -1.63 -3.38 14.58
C ASP A 32 -0.38 -3.98 13.94
N THR A 33 -0.04 -5.20 14.33
CA THR A 33 1.08 -5.96 13.77
C THR A 33 0.57 -7.05 12.84
N LEU A 34 1.42 -7.44 11.90
CA LEU A 34 1.18 -8.63 11.08
C LEU A 34 1.38 -9.87 11.96
N GLU A 35 0.35 -10.72 12.01
CA GLU A 35 0.24 -11.85 12.93
C GLU A 35 0.76 -13.14 12.30
N PHE A 36 0.71 -13.22 10.97
CA PHE A 36 1.08 -14.42 10.22
C PHE A 36 2.45 -14.27 9.55
N GLN A 37 3.13 -15.41 9.35
CA GLN A 37 4.44 -15.44 8.67
C GLN A 37 4.31 -15.01 7.20
N LYS A 38 3.17 -15.24 6.58
CA LYS A 38 2.84 -14.74 5.25
C LYS A 38 1.56 -13.94 5.35
N GLU A 39 1.68 -12.62 5.29
CA GLU A 39 0.55 -11.71 5.40
C GLU A 39 0.79 -10.47 4.56
N ILE A 40 -0.23 -10.01 3.86
CA ILE A 40 -0.25 -8.69 3.24
C ILE A 40 -1.55 -7.97 3.64
N ARG A 41 -1.43 -6.69 3.97
CA ARG A 41 -2.54 -5.77 4.18
C ARG A 41 -2.42 -4.58 3.26
N ILE A 42 -3.50 -4.26 2.55
CA ILE A 42 -3.57 -3.15 1.62
C ILE A 42 -4.76 -2.27 2.01
N TYR A 43 -4.46 -1.05 2.45
CA TYR A 43 -5.44 -0.03 2.77
C TYR A 43 -5.58 0.88 1.55
N LYS A 44 -6.63 0.67 0.78
CA LYS A 44 -7.00 1.46 -0.40
C LYS A 44 -7.82 2.67 0.03
N ASP A 45 -7.57 3.79 -0.61
CA ASP A 45 -8.22 5.08 -0.39
C ASP A 45 -8.00 5.67 1.00
N TYR A 46 -6.88 5.27 1.63
CA TYR A 46 -6.52 5.68 2.97
C TYR A 46 -6.37 7.21 3.12
N SER A 47 -5.91 7.93 2.10
CA SER A 47 -5.54 9.34 2.24
C SER A 47 -6.68 10.37 2.08
N ILE A 48 -7.68 10.12 1.23
CA ILE A 48 -8.64 11.19 0.82
C ILE A 48 -10.10 10.74 0.92
N ALA A 49 -10.44 9.50 0.55
CA ALA A 49 -11.83 9.10 0.49
C ALA A 49 -12.43 8.84 1.88
N ASP A 50 -13.75 9.01 1.98
CA ASP A 50 -14.54 8.61 3.16
C ASP A 50 -14.60 7.09 3.33
N ARG A 51 -14.59 6.35 2.21
CA ARG A 51 -14.65 4.90 2.23
C ARG A 51 -13.24 4.35 2.05
N ILE A 52 -12.79 3.56 3.02
CA ILE A 52 -11.54 2.82 2.96
C ILE A 52 -11.88 1.36 2.65
N THR A 53 -11.14 0.76 1.75
CA THR A 53 -11.17 -0.70 1.57
C THR A 53 -9.88 -1.29 2.10
N VAL A 54 -9.99 -2.23 3.03
CA VAL A 54 -8.83 -2.95 3.57
C VAL A 54 -8.88 -4.38 3.08
N LEU A 55 -7.92 -4.76 2.23
CA LEU A 55 -7.68 -6.16 1.89
C LEU A 55 -6.62 -6.71 2.84
N ARG A 56 -6.90 -7.86 3.43
CA ARG A 56 -5.97 -8.65 4.24
C ARG A 56 -5.90 -10.05 3.66
N MET A 57 -4.72 -10.51 3.26
CA MET A 57 -4.49 -11.88 2.79
C MET A 57 -3.40 -12.52 3.64
N TYR A 58 -3.64 -13.73 4.15
CA TYR A 58 -2.69 -14.44 5.01
C TYR A 58 -2.82 -15.96 4.90
N ASP A 59 -1.73 -16.65 5.22
CA ASP A 59 -1.68 -18.12 5.37
C ASP A 59 -1.83 -18.46 6.86
N GLU A 60 -2.92 -19.12 7.25
CA GLU A 60 -3.10 -19.66 8.61
C GLU A 60 -2.20 -20.87 8.90
N GLY A 61 -1.40 -21.28 7.92
CA GLY A 61 -0.49 -22.40 8.00
C GLY A 61 -1.00 -23.59 7.20
N LYS A 62 -0.05 -24.45 6.79
CA LYS A 62 -0.31 -25.61 5.93
C LYS A 62 -1.00 -25.24 4.61
N ASN A 63 -0.74 -24.05 4.09
CA ASN A 63 -1.30 -23.55 2.83
C ASN A 63 -2.82 -23.27 2.88
N ASN A 64 -3.31 -22.87 4.05
CA ASN A 64 -4.71 -22.47 4.24
C ASN A 64 -4.80 -20.95 4.17
N TRP A 65 -5.13 -20.44 2.99
CA TRP A 65 -5.15 -19.00 2.76
C TRP A 65 -6.53 -18.41 3.04
N ILE A 66 -6.53 -17.27 3.72
CA ILE A 66 -7.72 -16.46 3.95
C ILE A 66 -7.47 -15.07 3.38
N VAL A 67 -8.48 -14.56 2.68
CA VAL A 67 -8.54 -13.17 2.24
C VAL A 67 -9.79 -12.53 2.81
N THR A 68 -9.60 -11.50 3.62
CA THR A 68 -10.69 -10.71 4.20
C THR A 68 -10.65 -9.30 3.62
N ILE A 69 -11.78 -8.84 3.13
CA ILE A 69 -11.97 -7.51 2.55
C ILE A 69 -12.96 -6.75 3.43
N TYR A 70 -12.46 -5.71 4.09
CA TYR A 70 -13.26 -4.84 4.94
C TYR A 70 -13.58 -3.55 4.20
N TYR A 71 -14.82 -3.11 4.28
CA TYR A 71 -15.26 -1.80 3.79
C TYR A 71 -15.55 -0.91 4.99
N TYR A 72 -14.69 0.06 5.25
CA TYR A 72 -14.77 0.96 6.39
C TYR A 72 -15.23 2.35 5.96
N SER A 73 -16.12 2.98 6.73
CA SER A 73 -16.49 4.39 6.55
C SER A 73 -15.80 5.24 7.61
N LYS A 74 -15.02 6.24 7.19
CA LYS A 74 -14.37 7.22 8.08
C LYS A 74 -15.39 8.09 8.80
N THR A 75 -16.43 8.54 8.10
CA THR A 75 -17.49 9.38 8.68
C THR A 75 -18.25 8.64 9.76
N LEU A 76 -18.63 7.39 9.52
CA LEU A 76 -19.38 6.59 10.50
C LEU A 76 -18.48 5.88 11.52
N LYS A 77 -17.15 5.86 11.28
CA LYS A 77 -16.17 5.12 12.08
C LYS A 77 -16.52 3.65 12.31
N GLN A 78 -17.06 2.98 11.29
CA GLN A 78 -17.52 1.61 11.40
C GLN A 78 -17.27 0.78 10.13
N VAL A 79 -17.27 -0.54 10.30
CA VAL A 79 -17.29 -1.49 9.19
C VAL A 79 -18.69 -1.55 8.61
N THR A 80 -18.78 -1.33 7.31
CA THR A 80 -20.03 -1.36 6.55
C THR A 80 -20.28 -2.70 5.86
N LYS A 81 -19.21 -3.45 5.56
CA LYS A 81 -19.27 -4.77 4.92
C LYS A 81 -17.96 -5.52 5.15
N ILE A 82 -18.05 -6.85 5.26
CA ILE A 82 -16.92 -7.78 5.31
C ILE A 82 -17.18 -8.87 4.28
N ASN A 83 -16.20 -9.14 3.43
CA ASN A 83 -16.18 -10.33 2.58
C ASN A 83 -15.00 -11.20 2.98
N GLU A 84 -15.20 -12.51 3.09
CA GLU A 84 -14.13 -13.48 3.34
C GLU A 84 -14.06 -14.48 2.19
N ILE A 85 -12.84 -14.83 1.78
CA ILE A 85 -12.54 -15.81 0.75
C ILE A 85 -11.51 -16.77 1.34
N ARG A 86 -11.84 -18.06 1.39
CA ARG A 86 -10.94 -19.11 1.86
C ARG A 86 -10.41 -19.93 0.68
N PHE A 87 -9.15 -20.36 0.76
CA PHE A 87 -8.52 -21.27 -0.18
C PHE A 87 -7.96 -22.51 0.52
N PRO A 88 -7.96 -23.68 -0.14
CA PRO A 88 -8.43 -23.90 -1.51
C PRO A 88 -9.96 -23.75 -1.64
N LYS A 89 -10.42 -23.18 -2.76
CA LYS A 89 -11.86 -23.12 -3.04
C LYS A 89 -12.37 -24.53 -3.37
N GLU A 90 -13.57 -24.86 -2.91
CA GLU A 90 -14.27 -26.05 -3.38
C GLU A 90 -14.44 -26.02 -4.90
N ASN A 91 -14.40 -27.19 -5.51
CA ASN A 91 -14.47 -27.33 -6.96
C ASN A 91 -15.91 -27.06 -7.41
N ILE A 92 -16.16 -25.87 -7.97
CA ILE A 92 -17.48 -25.51 -8.53
C ILE A 92 -17.49 -25.89 -10.02
N GLY A 93 -17.92 -27.12 -10.31
CA GLY A 93 -18.08 -27.61 -11.68
C GLY A 93 -16.75 -27.80 -12.43
N LYS A 94 -16.64 -27.25 -13.65
CA LYS A 94 -15.44 -27.39 -14.52
C LYS A 94 -14.39 -26.29 -14.32
N LEU A 95 -14.65 -25.31 -13.46
CA LEU A 95 -13.72 -24.20 -13.22
C LEU A 95 -12.56 -24.68 -12.35
N LYS A 96 -11.31 -24.38 -12.76
CA LYS A 96 -10.14 -24.67 -11.93
C LYS A 96 -10.25 -23.86 -10.63
N PRO A 97 -10.06 -24.49 -9.45
CA PRO A 97 -10.06 -23.77 -8.19
C PRO A 97 -8.87 -22.81 -8.18
N LYS A 98 -9.12 -21.57 -7.75
CA LYS A 98 -8.06 -20.60 -7.51
C LYS A 98 -7.17 -21.10 -6.36
N ASP A 99 -5.85 -20.91 -6.48
CA ASP A 99 -4.85 -21.30 -5.48
C ASP A 99 -4.31 -20.06 -4.78
N GLY A 100 -4.56 -19.96 -3.46
CA GLY A 100 -4.08 -18.86 -2.64
C GLY A 100 -2.55 -18.76 -2.61
N ASN A 101 -1.83 -19.87 -2.70
CA ASN A 101 -0.37 -19.87 -2.76
C ASN A 101 0.13 -19.26 -4.06
N LEU A 102 -0.51 -19.59 -5.18
CA LEU A 102 -0.14 -19.05 -6.48
C LEU A 102 -0.36 -17.53 -6.51
N ILE A 103 -1.48 -17.06 -5.97
CA ILE A 103 -1.75 -15.61 -5.82
C ILE A 103 -0.64 -14.96 -4.98
N TRP A 104 -0.29 -15.56 -3.84
CA TRP A 104 0.80 -15.06 -3.00
C TRP A 104 2.13 -14.97 -3.74
N LEU A 105 2.53 -16.04 -4.46
CA LEU A 105 3.77 -16.05 -5.23
C LEU A 105 3.77 -14.97 -6.32
N ASN A 106 2.63 -14.75 -6.99
CA ASN A 106 2.50 -13.67 -7.97
C ASN A 106 2.68 -12.29 -7.32
N LEU A 107 2.16 -12.08 -6.10
CA LEU A 107 2.41 -10.84 -5.35
C LEU A 107 3.91 -10.66 -5.04
N LEU A 108 4.61 -11.74 -4.67
CA LEU A 108 6.06 -11.68 -4.41
C LEU A 108 6.88 -11.34 -5.66
N LEU A 109 6.46 -11.77 -6.85
CA LEU A 109 7.12 -11.40 -8.11
C LEU A 109 7.16 -9.89 -8.35
N THR A 110 6.25 -9.12 -7.73
CA THR A 110 6.25 -7.64 -7.80
C THR A 110 7.32 -7.00 -6.89
N ASN A 111 8.15 -7.78 -6.20
CA ASN A 111 9.11 -7.33 -5.21
C ASN A 111 8.49 -6.55 -4.04
N VAL A 112 7.22 -6.83 -3.70
CA VAL A 112 6.46 -6.15 -2.63
C VAL A 112 7.21 -6.06 -1.29
N GLU A 113 8.05 -7.05 -1.01
CA GLU A 113 8.90 -7.12 0.19
C GLU A 113 10.01 -6.07 0.24
N PHE A 114 10.31 -5.41 -0.87
CA PHE A 114 11.41 -4.45 -1.01
C PHE A 114 10.97 -3.12 -1.61
N LEU A 115 9.70 -3.00 -2.00
CA LEU A 115 9.20 -1.78 -2.60
C LEU A 115 9.32 -0.59 -1.63
N PRO A 116 9.91 0.53 -2.07
CA PRO A 116 10.02 1.71 -1.24
C PRO A 116 8.68 2.44 -1.12
N SER A 117 8.59 3.43 -0.25
CA SER A 117 7.49 4.41 -0.37
C SER A 117 7.72 5.31 -1.58
N MET A 118 6.63 5.76 -2.20
CA MET A 118 6.68 6.66 -3.36
C MET A 118 7.44 7.96 -3.08
N THR A 119 7.41 8.45 -1.85
CA THR A 119 8.19 9.61 -1.40
C THR A 119 9.70 9.39 -1.55
N SER A 120 10.17 8.17 -1.31
CA SER A 120 11.60 7.83 -1.39
C SER A 120 12.13 7.78 -2.81
N ILE A 121 11.25 7.57 -3.79
CA ILE A 121 11.61 7.54 -5.22
C ILE A 121 11.20 8.82 -5.96
N GLN A 122 10.75 9.85 -5.24
CA GLN A 122 10.23 11.07 -5.86
C GLN A 122 11.24 11.77 -6.76
N TYR A 123 12.53 11.66 -6.44
CA TYR A 123 13.63 12.19 -7.26
C TYR A 123 13.67 11.59 -8.67
N LYS A 124 13.11 10.39 -8.89
CA LYS A 124 13.00 9.76 -10.22
C LYS A 124 11.93 10.42 -11.10
N PHE A 125 11.05 11.23 -10.51
CA PHE A 125 9.98 11.96 -11.21
C PHE A 125 10.33 13.43 -11.44
N GLU A 126 11.30 13.95 -10.68
CA GLU A 126 11.73 15.34 -10.75
C GLU A 126 12.68 15.51 -11.94
N LYS A 127 12.30 16.33 -12.93
CA LYS A 127 13.25 16.80 -13.95
C LYS A 127 13.88 18.10 -13.45
N PRO A 128 15.13 18.09 -12.94
CA PRO A 128 15.81 19.31 -12.56
C PRO A 128 16.21 20.10 -13.81
N PHE A 129 16.16 21.43 -13.72
CA PHE A 129 16.74 22.34 -14.69
C PHE A 129 17.36 23.54 -13.96
N ILE A 130 18.26 24.24 -14.64
CA ILE A 130 18.87 25.46 -14.12
C ILE A 130 17.98 26.63 -14.50
N ASP A 131 17.65 27.46 -13.52
CA ASP A 131 16.94 28.72 -13.71
C ASP A 131 17.75 29.88 -13.10
N ILE A 132 17.43 31.12 -13.48
CA ILE A 132 18.05 32.32 -12.91
C ILE A 132 17.00 33.08 -12.11
N GLU A 133 17.07 32.98 -10.78
CA GLU A 133 16.24 33.78 -9.88
C GLU A 133 17.09 34.84 -9.20
N LYS A 134 16.66 36.11 -9.28
CA LYS A 134 17.35 37.28 -8.68
C LYS A 134 18.84 37.41 -9.05
N GLY A 135 19.22 36.93 -10.23
CA GLY A 135 20.60 37.01 -10.73
C GLY A 135 21.51 35.85 -10.32
N GLU A 136 21.00 34.87 -9.55
CA GLU A 136 21.73 33.67 -9.18
C GLU A 136 21.20 32.44 -9.93
N GLN A 137 22.11 31.56 -10.35
CA GLN A 137 21.74 30.28 -10.95
C GLN A 137 21.29 29.32 -9.86
N ILE A 138 20.04 28.84 -9.95
CA ILE A 138 19.46 27.89 -9.01
C ILE A 138 19.02 26.61 -9.72
N ILE A 139 19.01 25.50 -8.98
CA ILE A 139 18.42 24.24 -9.46
C ILE A 139 16.94 24.26 -9.11
N VAL A 140 16.09 24.30 -10.13
CA VAL A 140 14.65 24.19 -9.97
C VAL A 140 14.19 22.78 -10.29
N LYS A 141 13.31 22.24 -9.45
CA LYS A 141 12.69 20.94 -9.64
C LYS A 141 11.19 21.10 -9.83
N LYS A 142 10.70 20.82 -11.04
CA LYS A 142 9.25 20.76 -11.28
C LYS A 142 8.70 19.45 -10.73
N LYS A 143 7.77 19.57 -9.78
CA LYS A 143 7.04 18.44 -9.21
C LYS A 143 5.63 18.42 -9.78
N LEU A 144 5.23 17.25 -10.28
CA LEU A 144 3.82 16.98 -10.56
C LEU A 144 3.12 16.65 -9.23
N LEU A 145 2.01 17.32 -8.96
CA LEU A 145 1.11 16.95 -7.86
C LEU A 145 -0.17 16.37 -8.48
N VAL A 146 -0.41 15.09 -8.28
CA VAL A 146 -1.73 14.49 -8.56
C VAL A 146 -2.56 14.69 -7.31
N ILE A 147 -3.60 15.53 -7.41
CA ILE A 147 -4.44 15.95 -6.28
C ILE A 147 -5.59 14.96 -6.08
N ASP A 148 -6.22 14.52 -7.18
CA ASP A 148 -7.41 13.65 -7.15
C ASP A 148 -7.08 12.21 -7.53
N GLY A 149 -6.44 11.47 -6.63
CA GLY A 149 -6.26 10.05 -6.90
C GLY A 149 -6.10 9.16 -5.67
N LEU A 150 -6.16 7.86 -5.95
CA LEU A 150 -6.27 6.83 -4.93
C LEU A 150 -4.93 6.63 -4.22
N GLY A 151 -4.99 6.63 -2.89
CA GLY A 151 -3.83 6.40 -2.03
C GLY A 151 -3.84 4.99 -1.47
N TYR A 152 -2.67 4.38 -1.38
CA TYR A 152 -2.48 3.03 -0.87
C TYR A 152 -1.44 3.04 0.25
N GLN A 153 -1.75 2.34 1.33
CA GLN A 153 -0.78 1.93 2.34
C GLN A 153 -0.72 0.41 2.37
N VAL A 154 0.49 -0.14 2.24
CA VAL A 154 0.72 -1.58 2.19
C VAL A 154 1.62 -1.99 3.34
N PHE A 155 1.30 -3.13 3.94
CA PHE A 155 2.13 -3.84 4.90
C PHE A 155 2.26 -5.28 4.42
N VAL A 156 3.48 -5.81 4.41
CA VAL A 156 3.74 -7.19 4.00
C VAL A 156 4.74 -7.86 4.93
N GLN A 157 4.51 -9.13 5.21
CA GLN A 157 5.41 -10.02 5.91
C GLN A 157 5.51 -11.33 5.15
N ASN A 158 6.74 -11.80 4.95
CA ASN A 158 7.06 -13.08 4.35
C ASN A 158 8.24 -13.70 5.11
N GLY A 159 7.93 -14.62 6.03
CA GLY A 159 8.87 -15.13 7.01
C GLY A 159 9.47 -13.99 7.86
N LYS A 160 10.78 -13.79 7.72
CA LYS A 160 11.54 -12.76 8.43
C LYS A 160 11.53 -11.40 7.74
N LEU A 161 11.17 -11.35 6.45
CA LEU A 161 11.11 -10.10 5.70
C LEU A 161 9.81 -9.38 6.04
N LYS A 162 9.94 -8.09 6.37
CA LYS A 162 8.82 -7.20 6.66
C LYS A 162 9.05 -5.89 5.91
N ASN A 163 8.00 -5.39 5.27
CA ASN A 163 8.05 -4.12 4.58
C ASN A 163 6.74 -3.36 4.75
N SER A 164 6.83 -2.03 4.74
CA SER A 164 5.68 -1.16 4.70
C SER A 164 5.98 0.04 3.81
N PHE A 165 5.02 0.36 2.96
CA PHE A 165 5.20 1.43 1.99
C PHE A 165 3.87 2.04 1.59
N SER A 166 3.93 3.28 1.10
CA SER A 166 2.77 3.99 0.57
C SER A 166 3.03 4.56 -0.80
N PHE A 167 1.99 4.59 -1.62
CA PHE A 167 2.03 5.18 -2.94
C PHE A 167 0.66 5.75 -3.31
N ASN A 168 0.66 6.81 -4.10
CA ASN A 168 -0.55 7.52 -4.51
C ASN A 168 -0.61 7.61 -6.03
N SER A 169 -1.76 7.24 -6.60
CA SER A 169 -2.03 7.35 -8.03
C SER A 169 -0.96 6.72 -8.94
N PRO A 170 -0.48 5.49 -8.67
CA PRO A 170 0.68 4.93 -9.36
C PRO A 170 0.43 4.78 -10.87
N GLU A 171 -0.82 4.57 -11.30
CA GLU A 171 -1.22 4.51 -12.72
C GLU A 171 -0.97 5.84 -13.45
N ALA A 172 -1.31 6.96 -12.80
CA ALA A 172 -1.12 8.29 -13.38
C ALA A 172 0.38 8.63 -13.52
N TYR A 173 1.17 8.24 -12.52
CA TYR A 173 2.62 8.42 -12.58
C TYR A 173 3.27 7.48 -13.60
N LEU A 174 2.82 6.22 -13.72
CA LEU A 174 3.40 5.27 -14.68
C LEU A 174 3.21 5.73 -16.13
N LYS A 175 2.05 6.31 -16.47
CA LYS A 175 1.81 6.91 -17.80
C LYS A 175 2.82 8.00 -18.16
N ARG A 176 3.34 8.74 -17.17
CA ARG A 176 4.30 9.83 -17.35
C ARG A 176 5.75 9.37 -17.25
N TYR A 177 6.02 8.40 -16.39
CA TYR A 177 7.34 7.88 -16.06
C TYR A 177 7.39 6.35 -16.28
N PRO A 178 7.19 5.87 -17.51
CA PRO A 178 7.01 4.43 -17.79
C PRO A 178 8.26 3.57 -17.59
N LYS A 179 9.41 4.20 -17.32
CA LYS A 179 10.69 3.52 -17.09
C LYS A 179 11.10 3.47 -15.61
N VAL A 180 10.22 3.90 -14.69
CA VAL A 180 10.51 3.81 -13.26
C VAL A 180 10.02 2.46 -12.77
N ASP A 181 10.97 1.57 -12.47
CA ASP A 181 10.71 0.17 -12.09
C ASP A 181 9.73 0.06 -10.92
N GLU A 182 9.86 0.91 -9.90
CA GLU A 182 8.94 0.87 -8.75
C GLU A 182 7.49 1.20 -9.15
N LEU A 183 7.29 2.11 -10.11
CA LEU A 183 5.95 2.40 -10.61
C LEU A 183 5.39 1.20 -11.38
N ILE A 184 6.22 0.50 -12.15
CA ILE A 184 5.81 -0.71 -12.85
C ILE A 184 5.34 -1.74 -11.81
N SER A 185 6.17 -2.02 -10.80
CA SER A 185 5.84 -2.97 -9.75
C SER A 185 4.63 -2.59 -8.90
N TYR A 186 4.42 -1.32 -8.54
CA TYR A 186 3.18 -0.90 -7.86
C TYR A 186 1.94 -1.18 -8.71
N ASN A 187 2.02 -0.94 -10.02
CA ASN A 187 0.90 -1.17 -10.92
C ASN A 187 0.64 -2.66 -11.13
N GLU A 188 1.69 -3.49 -11.25
CA GLU A 188 1.56 -4.95 -11.30
C GLU A 188 0.91 -5.50 -10.03
N LEU A 189 1.32 -5.02 -8.85
CA LEU A 189 0.67 -5.35 -7.57
C LEU A 189 -0.82 -5.01 -7.61
N LEU A 190 -1.19 -3.81 -8.06
CA LEU A 190 -2.60 -3.42 -8.17
C LEU A 190 -3.37 -4.28 -9.19
N SER A 191 -2.75 -4.64 -10.31
CA SER A 191 -3.37 -5.51 -11.32
C SER A 191 -3.69 -6.88 -10.76
N ILE A 192 -2.76 -7.52 -10.03
CA ILE A 192 -3.01 -8.81 -9.38
C ILE A 192 -4.19 -8.71 -8.41
N ILE A 193 -4.23 -7.67 -7.58
CA ILE A 193 -5.31 -7.48 -6.61
C ILE A 193 -6.67 -7.26 -7.31
N LYS A 194 -6.69 -6.47 -8.38
CA LYS A 194 -7.89 -6.23 -9.21
C LYS A 194 -8.39 -7.51 -9.87
N GLU A 195 -7.50 -8.26 -10.49
CA GLU A 195 -7.84 -9.50 -11.22
C GLU A 195 -8.30 -10.61 -10.27
N GLU A 196 -7.68 -10.71 -9.09
CA GLU A 196 -7.97 -11.81 -8.17
C GLU A 196 -9.20 -11.56 -7.30
N PHE A 197 -9.44 -10.30 -6.91
CA PHE A 197 -10.42 -9.91 -5.90
C PHE A 197 -11.44 -8.87 -6.34
N SER A 198 -11.38 -8.39 -7.58
CA SER A 198 -12.30 -7.39 -8.16
C SER A 198 -12.36 -6.09 -7.34
N LEU A 199 -11.20 -5.60 -6.88
CA LEU A 199 -11.03 -4.43 -6.01
C LEU A 199 -10.50 -3.17 -6.70
#